data_AF-A0A958D2F6-F1
#
_entry.id   AF-A0A958D2F6-F1
#
_cell.length_a   1.000
_cell.length_b   1.000
_cell.length_c   1.000
_cell.angle_alpha   90.00
_cell.angle_beta   90.00
_cell.angle_gamma   90.00
#
_symmetry.space_group_name_H-M   'P 1'
#
loop_
_entity.id
_entity.type
_entity.pdbx_description
1 polymer ?
#
loop_
_entity_poly.entity_id
_entity_poly.type
_entity_poly.pdbx_seq_one_letter_code
_entity_poly.pdbx_strand_id
1 'polypeptide(L)'
;MTGDQIEIRFLGPPQLLRGGRPLAGWRSRKALALLAYLALHDRPVVRATLAEMLWPDSDEARGRANLSWALNHVNSLLAGCLAADRHALHFRRDDAH
;
A
#
# COMPACT_ATOMS: atom_id res chain seq x y z
N MET A 1 -15.53 16.10 -11.78
CA MET A 1 -14.13 16.50 -11.59
C MET A 1 -13.41 15.36 -10.88
N THR A 2 -12.89 14.37 -11.62
CA THR A 2 -12.45 13.05 -11.10
C THR A 2 -10.92 12.95 -10.96
N GLY A 3 -10.26 14.09 -10.73
CA GLY A 3 -8.80 14.21 -10.83
C GLY A 3 -8.00 13.48 -9.75
N ASP A 4 -8.65 13.05 -8.66
CA ASP A 4 -7.96 12.53 -7.46
C ASP A 4 -8.34 11.08 -7.11
N GLN A 5 -9.23 10.44 -7.88
CA GLN A 5 -9.61 9.06 -7.61
C GLN A 5 -8.43 8.11 -7.91
N ILE A 6 -8.06 7.32 -6.90
CA ILE A 6 -7.09 6.25 -7.02
C ILE A 6 -7.82 4.95 -7.36
N GLU A 7 -7.39 4.30 -8.44
CA GLU A 7 -7.91 3.00 -8.86
C GLU A 7 -6.80 1.97 -8.83
N ILE A 8 -7.07 0.81 -8.23
CA ILE A 8 -6.15 -0.31 -8.21
C ILE A 8 -6.78 -1.48 -8.97
N ARG A 9 -6.10 -1.97 -10.00
CA ARG A 9 -6.56 -3.11 -10.82
C ARG A 9 -5.72 -4.34 -10.52
N PHE A 10 -6.39 -5.43 -10.19
CA PHE A 10 -5.77 -6.74 -9.94
C PHE A 10 -6.13 -7.80 -10.99
N LEU A 11 -7.16 -7.56 -11.81
CA LEU A 11 -7.57 -8.46 -12.88
C LEU A 11 -6.69 -8.22 -14.11
N GLY A 12 -5.52 -8.86 -14.11
CA GLY A 12 -4.45 -8.66 -15.08
C GLY A 12 -3.16 -8.20 -14.40
N PRO A 13 -2.20 -7.63 -15.14
CA PRO A 13 -1.02 -7.01 -14.54
C PRO A 13 -1.45 -5.96 -13.50
N PRO A 14 -0.94 -6.02 -12.26
CA PRO A 14 -1.30 -5.07 -11.22
C PRO A 14 -1.03 -3.63 -11.67
N GLN A 15 -2.06 -2.78 -11.66
CA GLN A 15 -1.96 -1.37 -12.08
C GLN A 15 -2.50 -0.43 -11.00
N LEU A 16 -1.80 0.69 -10.84
CA LEU A 16 -2.24 1.82 -10.03
C LEU A 16 -2.51 3.00 -10.96
N LEU A 17 -3.74 3.49 -10.95
CA LEU A 17 -4.15 4.64 -11.77
C LEU A 17 -4.61 5.79 -10.88
N ARG A 18 -4.32 7.02 -11.31
CA ARG A 18 -4.89 8.25 -10.75
C ARG A 18 -5.66 8.96 -11.85
N GLY A 19 -6.96 9.20 -11.63
CA GLY A 19 -7.82 9.80 -12.65
C GLY A 19 -7.80 9.06 -13.99
N GLY A 20 -7.74 7.70 -13.95
CA GLY A 20 -7.72 6.85 -15.14
C GLY A 20 -6.38 6.75 -15.87
N ARG A 21 -5.31 7.36 -15.38
CA ARG A 21 -3.96 7.28 -15.98
C ARG A 21 -2.99 6.52 -15.06
N PRO A 22 -2.08 5.68 -15.60
CA PRO A 22 -1.09 4.99 -14.79
C PRO A 22 -0.27 5.98 -13.95
N LEU A 23 -0.14 5.71 -12.66
CA LEU A 23 0.64 6.55 -11.76
C LEU A 23 2.14 6.36 -12.04
N ALA A 24 2.78 7.41 -12.58
CA ALA A 24 4.20 7.39 -12.85
C ALA A 24 5.01 7.22 -11.55
N GLY A 25 6.07 6.42 -11.60
CA GLY A 25 6.96 6.19 -10.47
C GLY A 25 6.63 4.98 -9.60
N TRP A 26 5.46 4.34 -9.78
CA TRP A 26 5.14 3.09 -9.09
C TRP A 26 5.92 1.91 -9.70
N ARG A 27 6.96 1.44 -9.01
CA ARG A 27 7.86 0.39 -9.54
C ARG A 27 7.84 -0.91 -8.74
N SER A 28 7.19 -0.91 -7.56
CA SER A 28 7.23 -2.06 -6.65
C SER A 28 5.92 -2.84 -6.65
N ARG A 29 5.98 -4.09 -7.14
CA ARG A 29 4.87 -5.07 -7.03
C ARG A 29 4.53 -5.37 -5.57
N LYS A 30 5.52 -5.40 -4.67
CA LYS A 30 5.30 -5.64 -3.24
C LYS A 30 4.64 -4.45 -2.55
N ALA A 31 4.98 -3.22 -2.94
CA ALA A 31 4.28 -2.03 -2.45
C ALA A 31 2.82 -2.02 -2.93
N LEU A 32 2.55 -2.48 -4.17
CA LEU A 32 1.18 -2.61 -4.67
C LEU A 32 0.40 -3.68 -3.93
N ALA A 33 1.00 -4.83 -3.67
CA ALA A 33 0.40 -5.89 -2.85
C ALA A 33 0.12 -5.41 -1.42
N LEU A 34 1.01 -4.62 -0.82
CA LEU A 34 0.77 -3.98 0.47
C LEU A 34 -0.45 -3.07 0.43
N LEU A 35 -0.52 -2.17 -0.55
CA LEU A 35 -1.63 -1.24 -0.72
C LEU A 35 -2.95 -1.99 -0.94
N ALA A 36 -2.93 -3.00 -1.81
CA ALA A 36 -4.05 -3.89 -2.10
C ALA A 36 -4.61 -4.53 -0.84
N TYR A 37 -3.70 -5.14 -0.07
CA TYR A 37 -4.03 -5.85 1.14
C TYR A 37 -4.66 -4.88 2.15
N LEU A 38 -4.00 -3.76 2.43
CA LEU A 38 -4.55 -2.76 3.34
C LEU A 38 -5.88 -2.19 2.86
N ALA A 39 -6.06 -1.99 1.56
CA ALA A 39 -7.31 -1.46 0.99
C ALA A 39 -8.47 -2.48 1.06
N LEU A 40 -8.19 -3.78 1.08
CA LEU A 40 -9.19 -4.85 1.24
C LEU A 40 -9.48 -5.16 2.72
N HIS A 41 -8.58 -4.80 3.63
CA HIS A 41 -8.71 -5.02 5.06
C HIS A 41 -9.23 -3.77 5.78
N ASP A 42 -10.45 -3.85 6.29
CA ASP A 42 -11.13 -2.73 7.00
C ASP A 42 -10.65 -2.54 8.45
N ARG A 43 -9.67 -3.35 8.90
CA ARG A 43 -9.12 -3.32 10.25
C ARG A 43 -7.61 -3.06 10.22
N PRO A 44 -7.05 -2.44 11.27
CA PRO A 44 -5.61 -2.30 11.43
C PRO A 44 -4.90 -3.66 11.35
N VAL A 45 -3.88 -3.74 10.49
CA VAL A 45 -3.05 -4.93 10.29
C VAL A 45 -1.70 -4.71 10.95
N VAL A 46 -1.22 -5.71 11.69
CA VAL A 46 0.07 -5.66 12.38
C VAL A 46 1.23 -5.60 11.38
N ARG A 47 2.20 -4.71 11.65
CA ARG A 47 3.38 -4.51 10.78
C ARG A 47 4.23 -5.78 10.63
N ALA A 48 4.41 -6.54 11.71
CA ALA A 48 5.16 -7.80 11.67
C ALA A 48 4.50 -8.81 10.70
N THR A 49 3.19 -9.01 10.81
CA THR A 49 2.42 -9.88 9.91
C THR A 49 2.55 -9.45 8.44
N LEU A 50 2.50 -8.14 8.16
CA LEU A 50 2.70 -7.64 6.80
C LEU A 50 4.11 -7.89 6.28
N ALA A 51 5.13 -7.75 7.13
CA ALA A 51 6.51 -8.01 6.76
C ALA A 51 6.71 -9.50 6.42
N GLU A 52 6.21 -10.41 7.25
CA GLU A 52 6.29 -11.86 7.05
C GLU A 52 5.51 -12.31 5.80
N MET A 53 4.29 -11.80 5.62
CA MET A 53 3.43 -12.16 4.48
C MET A 53 4.02 -11.68 3.15
N LEU A 54 4.54 -10.45 3.10
CA LEU A 54 5.05 -9.85 1.88
C LEU A 54 6.51 -10.22 1.60
N TRP A 55 7.32 -10.58 2.60
CA TRP A 55 8.71 -10.98 2.42
C TRP A 55 9.04 -12.24 3.24
N PRO A 56 8.42 -13.38 2.92
CA PRO A 56 8.59 -14.62 3.69
C PRO A 56 10.03 -15.14 3.69
N ASP A 57 10.80 -14.82 2.64
CA ASP A 57 12.19 -15.27 2.49
C ASP A 57 13.22 -14.31 3.15
N SER A 58 12.75 -13.23 3.80
CA SER A 58 13.62 -12.28 4.49
C SER A 58 13.65 -12.56 5.99
N ASP A 59 14.80 -12.34 6.63
CA ASP A 59 14.86 -12.27 8.08
C ASP A 59 14.01 -11.11 8.63
N GLU A 60 13.72 -11.12 9.93
CA GLU A 60 12.82 -10.15 10.56
C GLU A 60 13.31 -8.70 10.38
N ALA A 61 14.62 -8.47 10.48
CA ALA A 61 15.21 -7.14 10.34
C ALA A 61 15.04 -6.60 8.91
N ARG A 62 15.35 -7.42 7.90
CA ARG A 62 15.22 -7.09 6.49
C ARG A 62 13.77 -6.98 6.05
N GLY A 63 12.88 -7.83 6.57
CA GLY A 63 11.44 -7.75 6.35
C GLY A 63 10.87 -6.41 6.84
N ARG A 64 11.24 -5.99 8.06
CA ARG A 64 10.83 -4.67 8.60
C ARG A 64 11.42 -3.49 7.82
N ALA A 65 12.66 -3.59 7.35
CA ALA A 65 13.28 -2.58 6.51
C ALA A 65 12.57 -2.45 5.16
N ASN A 66 12.28 -3.59 4.51
CA ASN A 66 11.53 -3.65 3.25
C ASN A 66 10.12 -3.07 3.40
N LEU A 67 9.42 -3.42 4.49
CA LEU A 67 8.10 -2.85 4.79
C LEU A 67 8.19 -1.33 4.95
N SER A 68 9.17 -0.83 5.69
CA SER A 68 9.36 0.61 5.91
C SER A 68 9.64 1.35 4.59
N TRP A 69 10.47 0.78 3.73
CA TRP A 69 10.71 1.32 2.39
C TRP A 69 9.43 1.32 1.55
N ALA A 70 8.67 0.23 1.55
CA ALA A 70 7.42 0.12 0.79
C ALA A 70 6.36 1.13 1.26
N LEU A 71 6.24 1.34 2.57
CA LEU A 71 5.36 2.35 3.15
C LEU A 71 5.78 3.76 2.75
N ASN A 72 7.08 4.06 2.79
CA ASN A 72 7.59 5.35 2.36
C ASN A 72 7.33 5.58 0.86
N HIS A 73 7.51 4.55 0.03
CA HIS A 73 7.21 4.60 -1.39
C HIS A 73 5.72 4.90 -1.64
N VAL A 74 4.82 4.19 -0.94
CA VAL A 74 3.38 4.43 -1.02
C VAL A 74 3.05 5.86 -0.59
N ASN A 75 3.52 6.29 0.59
CA ASN A 75 3.21 7.60 1.14
C ASN A 75 3.78 8.76 0.28
N SER A 76 4.89 8.55 -0.40
CA SER A 76 5.48 9.55 -1.30
C SER A 76 4.63 9.82 -2.55
N LEU A 77 3.84 8.83 -2.99
CA LEU A 77 3.02 8.90 -4.19
C LEU A 77 1.53 9.10 -3.88
N LEU A 78 1.07 8.57 -2.74
CA LEU A 78 -0.31 8.52 -2.25
C LEU A 78 -0.36 9.06 -0.81
N ALA A 79 0.07 10.30 -0.62
CA ALA A 79 0.07 10.94 0.69
C ALA A 79 -1.34 10.96 1.28
N GLY A 80 -1.48 10.57 2.55
CA GLY A 80 -2.76 10.59 3.26
C GLY A 80 -3.65 9.35 3.07
N CYS A 81 -3.31 8.41 2.17
CA CYS A 81 -4.09 7.18 1.98
C CYS A 81 -3.82 6.10 3.05
N LEU A 82 -2.70 6.20 3.77
CA LEU A 82 -2.35 5.28 4.84
C LEU A 82 -2.39 5.98 6.19
N ALA A 83 -2.91 5.28 7.19
CA ALA A 83 -2.78 5.65 8.58
C ALA A 83 -1.95 4.57 9.27
N ALA A 84 -0.82 5.01 9.81
CA ALA A 84 0.16 4.16 10.45
C ALA A 84 0.27 4.52 11.93
N ASP A 85 0.14 3.51 12.79
CA ASP A 85 0.61 3.56 14.17
C ASP A 85 1.99 2.86 14.27
N ARG A 86 2.62 2.90 15.45
CA ARG A 86 3.88 2.18 15.72
C ARG A 86 3.73 0.67 15.52
N HIS A 87 2.55 0.09 15.75
CA HIS A 87 2.34 -1.37 15.67
C HIS A 87 1.46 -1.84 14.51
N ALA A 88 0.56 -1.00 14.01
CA ALA A 88 -0.42 -1.39 12.99
C ALA A 88 -0.54 -0.38 11.84
N LEU A 89 -1.03 -0.87 10.71
CA LEU A 89 -1.28 -0.11 9.48
C LEU A 89 -2.71 -0.34 9.04
N HIS A 90 -3.41 0.73 8.65
CA HIS A 90 -4.69 0.63 7.98
C HIS A 90 -4.75 1.59 6.79
N PHE A 91 -5.57 1.22 5.81
CA PHE A 91 -5.90 2.10 4.71
C PHE A 91 -6.96 3.11 5.18
N ARG A 92 -6.71 4.40 4.96
CA ARG A 92 -7.70 5.45 5.18
C ARG A 92 -8.57 5.50 3.92
N ARG A 93 -9.77 4.95 4.01
CA ARG A 93 -10.81 5.25 3.03
C ARG A 93 -11.28 6.67 3.34
N ASP A 94 -11.13 7.56 2.37
CA ASP A 94 -11.80 8.85 2.44
C ASP A 94 -13.29 8.54 2.29
N ASP A 95 -14.03 8.58 3.40
CA ASP A 95 -15.48 8.52 3.38
C ASP A 95 -15.98 9.85 2.81
N ALA A 96 -15.84 10.02 1.49
CA ALA A 96 -16.54 11.05 0.75
C ALA A 96 -18.03 10.70 0.80
N HIS A 97 -18.71 11.23 1.81
CA HIS A 97 -20.17 11.30 1.90
C HIS A 97 -20.68 12.42 0.99
#